data_AF-A0A533U8T0-F1
#
_entry.id   AF-A0A533U8T0-F1
#
_cell.length_a   1.000
_cell.length_b   1.000
_cell.length_c   1.000
_cell.angle_alpha   90.00
_cell.angle_beta   90.00
_cell.angle_gamma   90.00
#
_symmetry.space_group_name_H-M   'P 1'
#
loop_
_entity.id
_entity.type
_entity.pdbx_description
1 polymer ?
#
loop_
_entity_poly.entity_id
_entity_poly.type
_entity_poly.pdbx_seq_one_letter_code
_entity_poly.pdbx_strand_id
1 'polypeptide(L)'
;MVEDISGQIRKFSSGATRDTERGKLDLEGFLSPAVLQAFAEYMNKHRVNSDGTLRDSDNWQKLFGEKHYDVCMKSLTRHFMDLWMYHRGEEPRETVDDALAGIFFNTMAYWFKLLKERKEKKV
;
A
#
# COMPACT_ATOMS: atom_id res chain seq x y z
N MET A 1 19.46 14.70 15.53
CA MET A 1 18.66 15.82 16.06
C MET A 1 17.89 16.39 14.88
N VAL A 2 16.56 16.37 14.90
CA VAL A 2 15.75 17.06 13.90
C VAL A 2 15.56 18.46 14.46
N GLU A 3 16.04 19.49 13.75
CA GLU A 3 15.77 20.89 14.11
C GLU A 3 14.24 21.07 14.19
N ASP A 4 13.74 21.72 15.24
CA ASP A 4 12.36 22.21 15.27
C ASP A 4 12.27 23.43 14.36
N ILE A 5 11.40 23.34 13.35
CA ILE A 5 11.29 24.29 12.23
C ILE A 5 9.85 24.76 12.06
N SER A 6 9.03 24.51 13.09
CA SER A 6 7.66 25.01 13.17
C SER A 6 7.65 26.53 12.97
N GLY A 7 6.88 27.01 11.99
CA GLY A 7 6.62 28.45 11.82
C GLY A 7 7.29 29.18 10.64
N GLN A 8 7.93 28.50 9.68
CA GLN A 8 8.39 29.18 8.45
C GLN A 8 7.22 29.41 7.47
N ILE A 9 6.81 30.66 7.29
CA ILE A 9 5.69 31.04 6.41
C ILE A 9 6.20 31.46 5.02
N ARG A 10 5.71 30.80 3.96
CA ARG A 10 5.82 31.23 2.57
C ARG A 10 4.85 32.38 2.31
N LYS A 11 5.34 33.46 1.70
CA LYS A 11 4.54 34.60 1.23
C LYS A 11 4.50 34.60 -0.30
N PHE A 12 3.32 34.78 -0.86
CA PHE A 12 3.11 34.89 -2.30
C PHE A 12 2.98 36.37 -2.70
N SER A 13 3.26 36.70 -3.96
CA SER A 13 3.15 38.07 -4.48
C SER A 13 1.73 38.65 -4.40
N SER A 14 0.70 37.79 -4.31
CA SER A 14 -0.69 38.16 -4.07
C SER A 14 -0.99 38.61 -2.63
N GLY A 15 -0.02 38.52 -1.70
CA GLY A 15 -0.23 38.74 -0.27
C GLY A 15 -0.72 37.50 0.48
N ALA A 16 -1.01 36.40 -0.21
CA ALA A 16 -1.35 35.13 0.43
C ALA A 16 -0.15 34.55 1.21
N THR A 17 -0.44 33.75 2.23
CA THR A 17 0.58 33.06 3.03
C THR A 17 0.26 31.59 3.23
N ARG A 18 1.27 30.72 3.22
CA ARG A 18 1.15 29.31 3.58
C ARG A 18 2.31 28.89 4.46
N ASP A 19 2.07 27.93 5.33
CA ASP A 19 3.14 27.30 6.09
C ASP A 19 4.11 26.55 5.15
N THR A 20 5.34 26.33 5.61
CA THR A 20 6.38 25.58 4.88
C THR A 20 5.98 24.12 4.72
N GLU A 21 6.52 23.46 3.69
CA GLU A 21 6.43 22.00 3.54
C GLU A 21 7.51 21.26 4.35
N ARG A 22 8.47 21.98 4.93
CA ARG A 22 9.56 21.39 5.70
C ARG A 22 9.00 20.66 6.93
N GLY A 23 9.29 19.37 7.03
CA GLY A 23 8.79 18.50 8.11
C GLY A 23 7.41 17.86 7.83
N LYS A 24 6.76 18.20 6.71
CA LYS A 24 5.51 17.55 6.27
C LYS A 24 5.83 16.39 5.33
N LEU A 25 4.93 15.40 5.29
CA LEU A 25 4.99 14.33 4.30
C LEU A 25 4.46 14.86 2.97
N ASP A 26 5.26 14.75 1.92
CA ASP A 26 4.84 15.05 0.55
C ASP A 26 4.20 13.80 -0.09
N LEU A 27 2.95 13.53 0.29
CA LEU A 27 2.26 12.33 -0.17
C LEU A 27 2.11 12.25 -1.69
N GLU A 28 1.95 13.40 -2.35
CA GLU A 28 1.85 13.48 -3.81
C GLU A 28 3.21 13.17 -4.46
N GLY A 29 4.31 13.71 -3.93
CA GLY A 29 5.66 13.36 -4.38
C GLY A 29 6.07 11.90 -4.09
N PHE A 30 5.50 11.26 -3.06
CA PHE A 30 5.83 9.88 -2.68
C PHE A 30 5.01 8.80 -3.39
N LEU A 31 3.88 9.18 -4.00
CA LEU A 31 2.91 8.23 -4.56
C LEU A 31 2.58 8.58 -6.00
N SER A 32 2.48 7.56 -6.87
CA SER A 32 2.03 7.75 -8.23
C SER A 32 0.52 7.55 -8.35
N PRO A 33 -0.26 8.55 -8.83
CA PRO A 33 -1.71 8.40 -8.99
C PRO A 33 -2.07 7.29 -9.99
N ALA A 34 -1.26 7.08 -11.03
CA ALA A 34 -1.47 6.01 -12.00
C ALA A 34 -1.31 4.62 -11.36
N VAL A 35 -0.30 4.44 -10.50
CA VAL A 35 -0.09 3.18 -9.77
C VAL A 35 -1.22 2.94 -8.76
N LEU A 36 -1.68 3.98 -8.07
CA LEU A 36 -2.80 3.87 -7.13
C LEU A 36 -4.12 3.52 -7.82
N GLN A 37 -4.37 4.07 -9.00
CA GLN A 37 -5.55 3.73 -9.81
C GLN A 37 -5.53 2.24 -10.23
N ALA A 38 -4.41 1.76 -10.79
CA ALA A 38 -4.25 0.35 -11.15
C ALA A 38 -4.42 -0.59 -9.95
N PHE A 39 -3.84 -0.20 -8.80
CA PHE A 39 -4.02 -0.96 -7.57
C PHE A 39 -5.48 -0.95 -7.06
N ALA A 40 -6.20 0.16 -7.18
CA ALA A 40 -7.61 0.24 -6.81
C ALA A 40 -8.49 -0.67 -7.68
N GLU A 41 -8.19 -0.76 -8.98
CA GLU A 41 -8.86 -1.68 -9.91
C GLU A 41 -8.60 -3.14 -9.55
N TYR A 42 -7.35 -3.48 -9.22
CA TYR A 42 -7.01 -4.79 -8.67
C TYR A 42 -7.82 -5.10 -7.41
N MET A 43 -7.89 -4.18 -6.44
CA MET A 43 -8.65 -4.37 -5.21
C MET A 43 -10.16 -4.52 -5.47
N ASN A 44 -10.71 -3.75 -6.41
CA ASN A 44 -12.11 -3.82 -6.81
C ASN A 44 -12.46 -5.15 -7.52
N LYS A 45 -11.52 -5.71 -8.29
CA LYS A 45 -11.65 -7.05 -8.88
C LYS A 45 -11.65 -8.14 -7.80
N HIS A 46 -10.72 -8.06 -6.84
CA HIS A 46 -10.48 -9.13 -5.85
C HIS A 46 -11.38 -9.09 -4.60
N ARG A 47 -12.25 -8.08 -4.47
CA ARG A 47 -13.30 -8.06 -3.44
C ARG A 47 -14.53 -8.90 -3.79
N VAL A 48 -14.65 -9.37 -5.04
CA VAL A 48 -15.68 -10.32 -5.46
C VAL A 48 -15.21 -11.73 -5.15
N ASN A 49 -16.00 -12.47 -4.38
CA ASN A 49 -15.70 -13.84 -3.98
C ASN A 49 -16.05 -14.85 -5.07
N SER A 50 -15.54 -16.07 -4.95
CA SER A 50 -15.87 -17.17 -5.84
C SER A 50 -17.36 -17.54 -5.83
N ASP A 51 -18.07 -17.25 -4.73
CA ASP A 51 -19.52 -17.42 -4.59
C ASP A 51 -20.31 -16.18 -5.06
N GLY A 52 -19.63 -15.17 -5.62
CA GLY A 52 -20.22 -13.92 -6.08
C GLY A 52 -20.49 -12.90 -4.97
N THR A 53 -20.25 -13.23 -3.69
CA THR A 53 -20.43 -12.25 -2.60
C THR A 53 -19.40 -11.14 -2.67
N LEU A 54 -19.81 -9.92 -2.35
CA LEU A 54 -18.97 -8.73 -2.40
C LEU A 54 -18.44 -8.42 -0.99
N ARG A 55 -17.13 -8.48 -0.79
CA ARG A 55 -16.48 -8.03 0.44
C ARG A 55 -16.40 -6.50 0.48
N ASP A 56 -16.50 -5.94 1.68
CA ASP A 56 -16.12 -4.54 1.91
C ASP A 56 -14.67 -4.30 1.45
N SER A 57 -14.40 -3.12 0.91
CA SER A 57 -13.11 -2.76 0.32
C SER A 57 -11.94 -2.84 1.31
N ASP A 58 -12.22 -2.68 2.60
CA ASP A 58 -11.26 -2.69 3.71
C ASP A 58 -11.26 -4.03 4.47
N ASN A 59 -11.97 -5.06 3.99
CA ASN A 59 -12.12 -6.33 4.72
C ASN A 59 -10.79 -6.98 5.12
N TRP A 60 -9.72 -6.77 4.34
CA TRP A 60 -8.37 -7.27 4.64
C TRP A 60 -7.78 -6.70 5.94
N GLN A 61 -8.24 -5.53 6.40
CA GLN A 61 -7.81 -4.91 7.67
C GLN A 61 -8.29 -5.70 8.90
N LYS A 62 -9.26 -6.61 8.73
CA LYS A 62 -9.64 -7.60 9.75
C LYS A 62 -8.56 -8.65 10.00
N LEU A 63 -7.46 -8.62 9.24
CA LEU A 63 -6.38 -9.60 9.25
C LEU A 63 -6.85 -10.99 8.79
N PHE A 64 -5.92 -11.94 8.74
CA PHE A 64 -6.16 -13.29 8.23
C PHE A 64 -6.03 -14.34 9.34
N GLY A 65 -6.46 -13.97 10.56
CA GLY A 65 -6.36 -14.80 11.75
C GLY A 65 -4.95 -14.90 12.34
N GLU A 66 -4.72 -15.94 13.15
CA GLU A 66 -3.46 -16.16 13.89
C GLU A 66 -2.25 -16.24 12.96
N LYS A 67 -2.38 -16.96 11.84
CA LYS A 67 -1.33 -17.17 10.84
C LYS A 67 -1.23 -16.06 9.80
N HIS A 68 -1.68 -14.84 10.12
CA HIS A 68 -1.72 -13.73 9.17
C HIS A 68 -0.39 -13.49 8.45
N TYR A 69 0.75 -13.53 9.15
CA TYR A 69 2.07 -13.34 8.55
C TYR A 69 2.40 -14.43 7.52
N ASP A 70 2.11 -15.69 7.84
CA ASP A 70 2.30 -16.81 6.91
C ASP A 70 1.40 -16.69 5.68
N VAL A 71 0.14 -16.28 5.86
CA VAL A 71 -0.81 -16.05 4.76
C VAL A 71 -0.26 -14.98 3.81
N CYS A 72 0.18 -13.84 4.35
CA CYS A 72 0.76 -12.76 3.56
C CYS A 72 2.03 -13.23 2.82
N MET A 73 2.97 -13.87 3.52
CA MET A 73 4.25 -14.29 2.91
C MET A 73 4.07 -15.35 1.83
N LYS A 74 3.18 -16.33 2.05
CA LYS A 74 2.89 -17.36 1.03
C LYS A 74 2.23 -16.74 -0.20
N SER A 75 1.32 -15.78 -0.03
CA SER A 75 0.69 -15.12 -1.18
C SER A 75 1.64 -14.19 -1.90
N LEU A 76 2.40 -13.36 -1.16
CA LEU A 76 3.44 -12.49 -1.70
C LEU A 76 4.44 -13.28 -2.56
N THR A 77 4.89 -14.43 -2.07
CA THR A 77 5.86 -15.27 -2.79
C THR A 77 5.32 -15.73 -4.14
N ARG A 78 4.04 -16.10 -4.23
CA ARG A 78 3.42 -16.54 -5.49
C ARG A 78 3.39 -15.42 -6.54
N HIS A 79 3.02 -14.21 -6.14
CA HIS A 79 3.03 -13.04 -7.02
C HIS A 79 4.45 -12.61 -7.39
N PHE A 80 5.39 -12.73 -6.46
CA PHE A 80 6.81 -12.49 -6.73
C PHE A 80 7.38 -13.45 -7.79
N MET A 81 7.01 -14.73 -7.74
CA MET A 81 7.42 -15.70 -8.77
C MET A 81 6.89 -15.32 -10.15
N ASP A 82 5.62 -14.90 -10.27
CA ASP A 82 5.05 -14.45 -11.55
C ASP A 82 5.77 -13.19 -12.07
N LEU A 83 6.08 -12.22 -11.21
CA LEU A 83 6.88 -11.06 -11.57
C LEU A 83 8.30 -11.44 -12.02
N TRP A 84 8.93 -12.41 -11.37
CA TRP A 84 10.26 -12.87 -11.77
C TRP A 84 10.24 -13.57 -13.13
N MET A 85 9.21 -14.38 -13.40
CA MET A 85 9.01 -15.00 -14.71
C MET A 85 8.84 -13.92 -15.79
N TYR A 86 8.03 -12.88 -15.56
CA TYR A 86 7.94 -11.72 -16.46
C TYR A 86 9.30 -11.09 -16.73
N HIS A 87 10.10 -10.88 -15.68
CA HIS A 87 11.44 -10.30 -15.82
C HIS A 87 12.39 -11.15 -16.68
N ARG A 88 12.17 -12.47 -16.73
CA ARG A 88 12.93 -13.41 -17.57
C ARG A 88 12.38 -13.58 -18.98
N GLY A 89 11.23 -12.98 -19.29
CA GLY A 89 10.52 -13.24 -20.55
C GLY A 89 9.86 -14.62 -20.61
N GLU A 90 9.59 -15.22 -19.45
CA GLU A 90 8.84 -16.47 -19.32
C GLU A 90 7.32 -16.17 -19.21
N GLU A 91 6.47 -17.17 -19.49
CA GLU A 91 5.01 -17.05 -19.38
C GLU A 91 4.53 -17.34 -17.94
N PRO A 92 4.02 -16.34 -17.20
CA PRO A 92 3.55 -16.49 -15.83
C PRO A 92 2.04 -16.77 -15.76
N ARG A 93 1.52 -16.97 -14.53
CA ARG A 93 0.13 -17.37 -14.32
C ARG A 93 -0.87 -16.22 -14.36
N GLU A 94 -0.43 -15.01 -14.06
CA GLU A 94 -1.25 -13.80 -13.94
C GLU A 94 -0.61 -12.64 -14.71
N THR A 95 -1.32 -11.53 -14.88
CA THR A 95 -0.77 -10.33 -15.54
C THR A 95 0.34 -9.70 -14.70
N VAL A 96 1.22 -8.91 -15.33
CA VAL A 96 2.27 -8.19 -14.58
C VAL A 96 1.67 -7.22 -13.57
N ASP A 97 0.53 -6.61 -13.91
CA ASP A 97 -0.21 -5.71 -13.02
C ASP A 97 -0.81 -6.46 -11.81
N ASP A 98 -1.41 -7.64 -12.03
CA ASP A 98 -1.94 -8.47 -10.93
C ASP A 98 -0.80 -8.95 -10.01
N ALA A 99 0.37 -9.28 -10.56
CA ALA A 99 1.55 -9.67 -9.79
C ALA A 99 2.09 -8.52 -8.93
N LEU A 100 2.29 -7.34 -9.53
CA LEU A 100 2.75 -6.15 -8.80
C LEU A 100 1.75 -5.73 -7.73
N ALA A 101 0.45 -5.69 -8.06
CA ALA A 101 -0.60 -5.34 -7.11
C ALA A 101 -0.75 -6.38 -5.99
N GLY A 102 -0.62 -7.67 -6.29
CA GLY A 102 -0.61 -8.76 -5.32
C GLY A 102 0.56 -8.69 -4.34
N ILE A 103 1.77 -8.37 -4.82
CA ILE A 103 2.94 -8.10 -3.96
C ILE A 103 2.65 -6.90 -3.06
N PHE A 104 2.14 -5.81 -3.63
CA PHE A 104 1.86 -4.59 -2.89
C PHE A 104 0.80 -4.81 -1.80
N PHE A 105 -0.30 -5.47 -2.12
CA PHE A 105 -1.37 -5.83 -1.18
C PHE A 105 -0.83 -6.63 0.01
N ASN A 106 -0.08 -7.70 -0.25
CA ASN A 106 0.41 -8.58 0.83
C ASN A 106 1.48 -7.89 1.68
N THR A 107 2.30 -7.02 1.08
CA THR A 107 3.27 -6.18 1.81
C THR A 107 2.55 -5.22 2.74
N MET A 108 1.50 -4.54 2.26
CA MET A 108 0.70 -3.64 3.08
C MET A 108 -0.05 -4.38 4.20
N ALA A 109 -0.66 -5.53 3.90
CA ALA A 109 -1.36 -6.33 4.91
C ALA A 109 -0.42 -6.77 6.03
N TYR A 110 0.75 -7.31 5.67
CA TYR A 110 1.79 -7.71 6.62
C TYR A 110 2.23 -6.51 7.49
N TRP A 111 2.53 -5.38 6.85
CA TRP A 111 3.00 -4.20 7.56
C TRP A 111 1.92 -3.57 8.45
N PHE A 112 0.66 -3.60 8.01
CA PHE A 112 -0.48 -3.13 8.80
C PHE A 112 -0.60 -3.88 10.13
N LYS A 113 -0.46 -5.21 10.13
CA LYS A 113 -0.45 -5.99 11.40
C LYS A 113 0.71 -5.58 12.30
N LEU A 114 1.93 -5.44 11.77
CA LEU A 114 3.09 -4.97 12.54
C LEU A 114 2.85 -3.59 13.17
N LEU A 115 2.28 -2.64 12.42
CA LEU A 115 1.99 -1.30 12.93
C LEU A 115 0.93 -1.32 14.03
N LYS A 116 -0.09 -2.18 13.88
CA LYS A 116 -1.13 -2.37 14.89
C LYS A 116 -0.54 -2.95 16.19
N GLU A 117 0.25 -4.02 16.10
CA GLU A 117 0.92 -4.62 17.26
C GLU A 117 1.87 -3.63 17.96
N ARG A 118 2.59 -2.79 17.20
CA ARG A 118 3.45 -1.74 17.76
C ARG A 118 2.67 -0.66 18.49
N LYS A 119 1.47 -0.31 18.01
CA LYS A 119 0.60 0.65 18.66
C LYS A 119 0.03 0.07 19.96
N GLU A 120 -0.41 -1.18 19.94
CA GLU A 120 -0.95 -1.89 21.11
C GLU A 120 0.10 -2.09 22.20
N LYS A 121 1.37 -2.35 21.87
CA LYS A 121 2.47 -2.45 22.84
C LYS A 121 2.88 -1.12 23.49
N LYS A 122 2.48 0.01 22.91
CA LYS A 122 2.77 1.36 23.42
C LYS A 122 1.66 1.90 24.35
N VAL A 123 0.53 1.20 24.41
CA VAL A 123 -0.59 1.47 25.33
C VAL A 123 -0.41 0.56 26.55
#